data_AF-A0A8X8B0Y9-F1
#
_entry.id   AF-A0A8X8B0Y9-F1
#
_cell.length_a   1.000
_cell.length_b   1.000
_cell.length_c   1.000
_cell.angle_alpha   90.00
_cell.angle_beta   90.00
_cell.angle_gamma   90.00
#
_symmetry.space_group_name_H-M   'P 1'
#
loop_
_entity.id
_entity.type
_entity.pdbx_description
1 polymer ?
#
loop_
_entity_poly.entity_id
_entity_poly.type
_entity_poly.pdbx_seq_one_letter_code
_entity_poly.pdbx_strand_id
1 'polypeptide(L)'
;MENGGSTSSSGSGSSPSSLQASMQEFKLFETQSNFYMIGWNGNGVYRVLKIDQLDASELNVSEDSTAYTKKECYELLKRIHEGNKATGGLKLVTLCYGIIGFIKFLGPYYMLVITERREIGEICGHRVYEVSKSDIISLRNSSVLSNIANSRDENRYKRLLCMVDLTKDFFFSYSFNIRGIICREDETGEDEELGWTCSNSLPSSS
;
A
#
# COMPACT_ATOMS: atom_id res chain seq x y z
N MET A 1 31.26 59.18 7.00
CA MET A 1 32.07 57.95 7.03
C MET A 1 31.47 57.03 8.08
N GLU A 2 31.53 55.74 7.80
CA GLU A 2 30.60 54.68 8.19
C GLU A 2 30.46 54.43 9.69
N ASN A 3 29.29 53.95 10.10
CA ASN A 3 29.16 53.00 11.21
C ASN A 3 28.12 51.94 10.83
N GLY A 4 28.62 50.74 10.51
CA GLY A 4 27.85 49.51 10.40
C GLY A 4 27.61 48.89 11.77
N GLY A 5 26.56 48.07 11.89
CA GLY A 5 26.19 47.43 13.15
C GLY A 5 24.97 46.51 13.02
N SER A 6 25.20 45.39 12.35
CA SER A 6 24.50 44.09 12.32
C SER A 6 23.23 43.89 13.19
N THR A 7 22.12 43.66 12.49
CA THR A 7 20.88 43.04 13.02
C THR A 7 21.11 41.56 13.33
N SER A 8 20.82 41.11 14.55
CA SER A 8 20.66 39.69 14.89
C SER A 8 19.19 39.38 15.17
N SER A 9 18.47 38.91 14.14
CA SER A 9 17.16 38.27 14.31
C SER A 9 17.37 36.77 14.43
N SER A 10 17.31 36.26 15.66
CA SER A 10 17.22 34.83 15.97
C SER A 10 15.86 34.29 15.53
N GLY A 11 15.78 33.87 14.27
CA GLY A 11 14.70 33.01 13.79
C GLY A 11 14.91 31.61 14.35
N SER A 12 14.13 31.24 15.37
CA SER A 12 13.96 29.85 15.80
C SER A 12 13.37 29.06 14.65
N GLY A 13 14.23 28.32 13.93
CA GLY A 13 13.83 27.37 12.90
C GLY A 13 13.05 26.24 13.54
N SER A 14 11.73 26.34 13.53
CA SER A 14 10.86 25.18 13.62
C SER A 14 11.14 24.30 12.39
N SER A 15 11.96 23.27 12.55
CA SER A 15 12.09 22.21 11.57
C SER A 15 10.73 21.52 11.46
N PRO A 16 10.00 21.63 10.33
CA PRO A 16 8.89 20.72 10.13
C PRO A 16 9.55 19.38 9.84
N SER A 17 9.46 18.44 10.78
CA SER A 17 9.63 17.03 10.44
C SER A 17 8.54 16.72 9.42
N SER A 18 8.84 16.90 8.13
CA SER A 18 7.98 16.50 7.04
C SER A 18 7.95 14.98 7.07
N LEU A 19 7.09 14.43 7.92
CA LEU A 19 6.41 13.19 7.64
C LEU A 19 5.78 13.41 6.27
N GLN A 20 6.51 13.05 5.22
CA GLN A 20 5.96 12.95 3.87
C GLN A 20 4.68 12.15 4.03
N ALA A 21 3.53 12.81 3.86
CA ALA A 21 2.24 12.24 4.19
C ALA A 21 2.02 11.04 3.26
N SER A 22 2.37 9.86 3.75
CA SER A 22 2.31 8.61 3.03
C SER A 22 0.85 8.19 2.88
N MET A 23 0.54 7.53 1.78
CA MET A 23 -0.80 6.99 1.57
C MET A 23 -0.99 5.79 2.50
N GLN A 24 -2.03 5.81 3.34
CA GLN A 24 -2.23 4.83 4.41
C GLN A 24 -3.48 3.98 4.21
N GLU A 25 -4.44 4.49 3.45
CA GLU A 25 -5.68 3.79 3.13
C GLU A 25 -5.94 3.87 1.65
N PHE A 26 -6.38 2.75 1.09
CA PHE A 26 -6.62 2.60 -0.33
C PHE A 26 -7.99 2.01 -0.58
N LYS A 27 -8.64 2.50 -1.63
CA LYS A 27 -9.89 1.94 -2.15
C LYS A 27 -9.62 1.42 -3.53
N LEU A 28 -9.85 0.13 -3.74
CA LEU A 28 -9.73 -0.48 -5.05
C LEU A 28 -11.09 -0.51 -5.73
N PHE A 29 -11.15 0.07 -6.92
CA PHE A 29 -12.30 0.03 -7.79
C PHE A 29 -11.99 -0.72 -9.09
N GLU A 30 -13.02 -1.29 -9.68
CA GLU A 30 -12.96 -2.02 -10.93
C GLU A 30 -13.94 -1.44 -11.95
N THR A 31 -13.50 -1.40 -13.21
CA THR A 31 -14.35 -1.36 -14.40
C THR A 31 -14.05 -2.59 -15.25
N GLN A 32 -14.78 -2.77 -16.36
CA GLN A 32 -14.54 -3.90 -17.26
C GLN A 32 -13.09 -4.01 -17.77
N SER A 33 -12.37 -2.89 -17.90
CA SER A 33 -11.07 -2.85 -18.56
C SER A 33 -9.92 -2.39 -17.66
N ASN A 34 -10.20 -1.91 -16.45
CA ASN A 34 -9.19 -1.31 -15.59
C ASN A 34 -9.52 -1.52 -14.11
N PHE A 35 -8.49 -1.50 -13.26
CA PHE A 35 -8.64 -1.19 -11.84
C PHE A 35 -8.13 0.21 -11.55
N TYR A 36 -8.73 0.84 -10.54
CA TYR A 36 -8.35 2.14 -10.02
C TYR A 36 -8.15 2.03 -8.52
N MET A 37 -6.94 2.27 -8.05
CA MET A 37 -6.64 2.34 -6.63
C MET A 37 -6.54 3.80 -6.19
N ILE A 38 -7.39 4.18 -5.24
CA ILE A 38 -7.47 5.54 -4.71
C ILE A 38 -6.83 5.55 -3.34
N GLY A 39 -5.65 6.15 -3.24
CA GLY A 39 -4.93 6.33 -1.99
C GLY A 39 -5.32 7.62 -1.29
N TRP A 40 -5.43 7.58 0.04
CA TRP A 40 -5.60 8.74 0.90
C TRP A 40 -4.51 8.78 1.98
N ASN A 41 -3.96 9.97 2.22
CA ASN A 41 -2.83 10.17 3.13
C ASN A 41 -3.21 10.67 4.53
N GLY A 42 -4.50 10.65 4.91
CA GLY A 42 -4.96 11.23 6.17
C GLY A 42 -5.18 12.75 6.11
N ASN A 43 -4.38 13.47 5.32
CA ASN A 43 -4.32 14.93 5.29
C ASN A 43 -5.14 15.57 4.15
N GLY A 44 -6.08 14.80 3.59
CA GLY A 44 -7.01 15.28 2.57
C GLY A 44 -6.50 15.28 1.14
N VAL A 45 -5.29 14.75 0.91
CA VAL A 45 -4.74 14.52 -0.45
C VAL A 45 -5.06 13.11 -0.89
N TYR A 46 -5.53 12.99 -2.13
CA TYR A 46 -5.84 11.73 -2.79
C TYR A 46 -4.92 11.55 -4.00
N ARG A 47 -4.49 10.31 -4.23
CA ARG A 47 -3.76 9.89 -5.44
C ARG A 47 -4.45 8.72 -6.10
N VAL A 48 -4.24 8.58 -7.39
CA VAL A 48 -4.87 7.54 -8.22
C VAL A 48 -3.80 6.71 -8.91
N LEU A 49 -3.87 5.41 -8.71
CA LEU A 49 -3.12 4.42 -9.47
C LEU A 49 -4.09 3.71 -10.42
N LYS A 50 -3.76 3.65 -11.70
CA LYS A 50 -4.52 2.92 -12.71
C LYS A 50 -3.76 1.67 -13.11
N ILE A 51 -4.49 0.55 -13.17
CA ILE A 51 -3.95 -0.76 -13.55
C ILE A 51 -4.80 -1.25 -14.74
N ASP A 52 -4.18 -1.46 -15.89
CA ASP A 52 -4.89 -1.90 -17.08
C ASP A 52 -5.16 -3.42 -17.02
N GLN A 53 -6.36 -3.82 -17.48
CA GLN A 53 -6.76 -5.23 -17.58
C GLN A 53 -6.96 -5.69 -19.03
N LEU A 54 -6.67 -4.84 -20.02
CA LEU A 54 -7.00 -5.13 -21.42
C LEU A 54 -6.14 -6.26 -21.99
N ASP A 55 -4.83 -6.20 -21.78
CA ASP A 55 -3.91 -7.27 -22.17
C ASP A 55 -3.55 -8.10 -20.93
N ALA A 56 -3.86 -9.40 -20.96
CA ALA A 56 -3.51 -10.30 -19.87
C ALA A 56 -2.04 -10.73 -19.89
N SER A 57 -1.33 -10.42 -20.98
CA SER A 57 0.10 -10.75 -21.13
C SER A 57 0.99 -9.75 -20.42
N GLU A 58 0.55 -8.49 -20.33
CA GLU A 58 1.32 -7.37 -19.82
C GLU A 58 0.62 -6.71 -18.62
N LEU A 59 1.38 -6.48 -17.56
CA LEU A 59 0.93 -5.69 -16.43
C LEU A 59 1.31 -4.23 -16.67
N ASN A 60 0.34 -3.40 -17.01
CA ASN A 60 0.54 -1.95 -17.09
C ASN A 60 -0.03 -1.24 -15.86
N VAL A 61 0.85 -0.57 -15.13
CA VAL A 61 0.51 0.20 -13.93
C VAL A 61 0.99 1.63 -14.14
N SER A 62 0.06 2.59 -14.11
CA SER A 62 0.36 4.00 -14.27
C SER A 62 -0.13 4.80 -13.06
N GLU A 63 0.78 5.55 -12.44
CA GLU A 63 0.43 6.51 -11.39
C GLU A 63 -0.01 7.84 -12.02
N ASP A 64 -1.12 8.39 -11.54
CA ASP A 64 -1.49 9.77 -11.80
C ASP A 64 -0.70 10.68 -10.83
N SER A 65 0.18 11.50 -11.38
CA SER A 65 1.01 12.42 -10.60
C SER A 65 0.19 13.53 -9.92
N THR A 66 -1.07 13.72 -10.32
CA THR A 66 -1.99 14.73 -9.81
C THR A 66 -2.38 14.47 -8.36
N ALA A 67 -2.22 15.48 -7.51
CA ALA A 67 -2.77 15.48 -6.16
C ALA A 67 -4.22 15.97 -6.20
N TYR A 68 -5.16 15.16 -5.75
CA TYR A 68 -6.59 15.50 -5.74
C TYR A 68 -7.07 15.88 -4.35
N THR A 69 -8.00 16.82 -4.29
CA THR A 69 -8.88 17.02 -3.13
C THR A 69 -9.98 15.97 -3.10
N LYS A 70 -10.66 15.83 -1.95
CA LYS A 70 -11.83 14.94 -1.81
C LYS A 70 -12.89 15.17 -2.89
N LYS A 71 -13.17 16.45 -3.22
CA LYS A 71 -14.18 16.83 -4.21
C LYS A 71 -13.76 16.44 -5.62
N GLU A 72 -12.53 16.76 -6.02
CA GLU A 72 -12.02 16.44 -7.35
C GLU A 72 -11.92 14.92 -7.55
N CYS A 73 -11.51 14.19 -6.51
CA CYS A 73 -11.48 12.73 -6.53
C CYS A 73 -12.89 12.15 -6.72
N TYR A 74 -13.89 12.66 -6.00
CA TYR A 74 -15.28 12.24 -6.18
C TYR A 74 -15.78 12.51 -7.61
N GLU A 75 -15.50 13.69 -8.15
CA GLU A 75 -15.88 14.06 -9.51
C GLU A 75 -15.18 13.19 -10.57
N LEU A 76 -13.91 12.83 -10.33
CA LEU A 76 -13.17 11.89 -11.18
C LEU A 76 -13.82 10.51 -11.18
N LEU A 77 -14.09 9.92 -10.00
CA LEU A 77 -14.74 8.61 -9.91
C LEU A 77 -16.13 8.61 -10.55
N LYS A 78 -16.89 9.70 -10.38
CA LYS A 78 -18.20 9.88 -11.02
C LYS A 78 -18.08 9.88 -12.55
N ARG A 79 -17.11 10.62 -13.11
CA ARG A 79 -16.87 10.64 -14.56
C ARG A 79 -16.49 9.25 -15.09
N ILE A 80 -15.62 8.53 -14.39
CA ILE A 80 -15.25 7.17 -14.75
C ILE A 80 -16.47 6.24 -14.70
N HIS A 81 -17.29 6.35 -13.66
CA HIS A 81 -18.51 5.54 -13.51
C HIS A 81 -19.48 5.76 -14.67
N GLU A 82 -19.82 7.01 -14.99
CA GLU A 82 -20.73 7.32 -16.09
C GLU A 82 -20.16 6.90 -17.46
N GLY A 83 -18.85 7.10 -17.68
CA GLY A 83 -18.18 6.66 -18.90
C GLY A 83 -18.18 5.14 -19.11
N ASN A 84 -18.31 4.36 -18.03
CA ASN A 84 -18.35 2.89 -18.07
C ASN A 84 -19.76 2.33 -17.79
N LYS A 85 -20.80 3.17 -17.76
CA LYS A 85 -22.16 2.75 -17.36
C LYS A 85 -22.70 1.60 -18.20
N ALA A 86 -22.41 1.61 -19.51
CA ALA A 86 -22.82 0.54 -20.44
C ALA A 86 -22.20 -0.83 -20.11
N THR A 87 -21.05 -0.85 -19.42
CA THR A 87 -20.29 -2.07 -19.06
C THR A 87 -20.38 -2.38 -17.55
N GLY A 88 -21.34 -1.76 -16.86
CA GLY A 88 -21.61 -1.98 -15.44
C GLY A 88 -21.03 -0.92 -14.49
N GLY A 89 -20.40 0.12 -15.04
CA GLY A 89 -19.89 1.27 -14.28
C GLY A 89 -18.63 0.96 -13.47
N LEU A 90 -18.27 1.91 -12.61
CA LEU A 90 -17.21 1.77 -11.61
C LEU A 90 -17.78 1.10 -10.35
N LYS A 91 -17.13 0.03 -9.87
CA LYS A 91 -17.55 -0.75 -8.69
C LYS A 91 -16.43 -0.79 -7.65
N LEU A 92 -16.78 -0.67 -6.37
CA LEU A 92 -15.82 -0.89 -5.29
C LEU A 92 -15.56 -2.39 -5.13
N VAL A 93 -14.29 -2.78 -5.14
CA VAL A 93 -13.85 -4.17 -4.97
C VAL A 93 -13.55 -4.44 -3.51
N THR A 94 -12.62 -3.66 -2.94
CA THR A 94 -12.22 -3.79 -1.54
C THR A 94 -11.59 -2.51 -1.02
N LEU A 95 -11.56 -2.38 0.29
CA LEU A 95 -10.62 -1.52 1.00
C LEU A 95 -9.32 -2.29 1.19
N CYS A 96 -8.19 -1.60 1.10
CA CYS A 96 -6.89 -2.20 1.34
C CYS A 96 -5.93 -1.19 1.94
N TYR A 97 -4.85 -1.73 2.51
CA TYR A 97 -3.81 -1.01 3.23
C TYR A 97 -2.47 -1.04 2.50
N GLY A 98 -2.40 -1.72 1.36
CA GLY A 98 -1.22 -1.77 0.51
C GLY A 98 -1.33 -2.86 -0.55
N ILE A 99 -0.54 -2.73 -1.62
CA ILE A 99 -0.28 -3.79 -2.58
C ILE A 99 1.02 -4.47 -2.16
N ILE A 100 0.98 -5.79 -1.96
CA ILE A 100 2.17 -6.59 -1.71
C ILE A 100 2.93 -6.81 -3.02
N GLY A 101 2.20 -7.14 -4.09
CA GLY A 101 2.78 -7.31 -5.41
C GLY A 101 1.81 -7.89 -6.43
N PHE A 102 2.35 -8.17 -7.61
CA PHE A 102 1.64 -8.82 -8.71
C PHE A 102 2.33 -10.13 -9.05
N ILE A 103 1.54 -11.18 -9.24
CA ILE A 103 2.03 -12.54 -9.49
C ILE A 103 1.35 -13.07 -10.74
N LYS A 104 2.14 -13.62 -11.68
CA LYS A 104 1.64 -14.33 -12.85
C LYS A 104 1.97 -15.81 -12.70
N PHE A 105 0.96 -16.65 -12.88
CA PHE A 105 1.13 -18.10 -12.94
C PHE A 105 1.08 -18.54 -14.41
N LEU A 106 0.11 -19.37 -14.79
CA LEU A 106 -0.13 -19.79 -16.16
C LEU A 106 -1.22 -18.94 -16.84
N GLY A 107 -2.06 -18.29 -16.06
CA GLY A 107 -3.17 -17.47 -16.53
C GLY A 107 -2.95 -15.96 -16.35
N PRO A 108 -4.00 -15.22 -15.92
CA PRO A 108 -3.91 -13.77 -15.76
C PRO A 108 -2.98 -13.39 -14.60
N TYR A 109 -2.63 -12.11 -14.53
CA TYR A 109 -1.99 -11.56 -13.34
C TYR A 109 -2.95 -11.58 -12.14
N TYR A 110 -2.38 -11.80 -10.96
CA TYR A 110 -3.05 -11.66 -9.68
C TYR A 110 -2.40 -10.53 -8.91
N MET A 111 -3.23 -9.67 -8.34
CA MET A 111 -2.80 -8.62 -7.44
C MET A 111 -3.00 -9.10 -6.00
N LEU A 112 -1.92 -9.05 -5.23
CA LEU A 112 -1.93 -9.43 -3.82
C LEU A 112 -1.99 -8.15 -2.98
N VAL A 113 -3.02 -8.02 -2.16
CA VAL A 113 -3.30 -6.80 -1.37
C VAL A 113 -3.44 -7.11 0.10
N ILE A 114 -3.07 -6.15 0.96
CA ILE A 114 -3.29 -6.21 2.41
C ILE A 114 -4.70 -5.67 2.67
N THR A 115 -5.59 -6.48 3.20
CA THR A 115 -6.98 -6.06 3.50
C THR A 115 -7.21 -5.76 4.97
N GLU A 116 -6.35 -6.28 5.87
CA GLU A 116 -6.36 -5.93 7.29
C GLU A 116 -4.92 -5.80 7.81
N ARG A 117 -4.69 -4.83 8.69
CA ARG A 117 -3.42 -4.59 9.35
C ARG A 117 -3.64 -4.31 10.84
N ARG A 118 -2.64 -4.62 11.65
CA ARG A 118 -2.60 -4.28 13.08
C ARG A 118 -1.40 -3.40 13.37
N GLU A 119 -1.61 -2.28 14.04
CA GLU A 119 -0.49 -1.47 14.55
C GLU A 119 0.14 -2.22 15.72
N ILE A 120 1.45 -2.48 15.63
CA ILE A 120 2.18 -3.22 16.66
C ILE A 120 3.13 -2.35 17.48
N GLY A 121 3.42 -1.14 16.99
CA GLY A 121 4.27 -0.18 17.69
C GLY A 121 4.84 0.89 16.78
N GLU A 122 5.87 1.57 17.26
CA GLU A 122 6.55 2.66 16.58
C GLU A 122 8.06 2.50 16.74
N ILE A 123 8.81 2.67 15.65
CA ILE A 123 10.27 2.68 15.64
C ILE A 123 10.71 4.07 15.18
N CYS A 124 11.41 4.81 16.05
CA CYS A 124 11.96 6.13 15.73
C CYS A 124 10.93 7.14 15.16
N GLY A 125 9.70 7.19 15.66
CA GLY A 125 8.66 8.07 15.09
C GLY A 125 7.83 7.44 13.98
N HIS A 126 8.18 6.23 13.52
CA HIS A 126 7.55 5.55 12.40
C HIS A 126 6.71 4.38 12.87
N ARG A 127 5.40 4.47 12.64
CA ARG A 127 4.47 3.39 12.98
C ARG A 127 4.76 2.14 12.17
N VAL A 128 4.73 1.00 12.84
CA VAL A 128 4.93 -0.33 12.28
C VAL A 128 3.63 -1.11 12.36
N TYR A 129 3.30 -1.75 11.26
CA TYR A 129 2.09 -2.54 11.10
C TYR A 129 2.43 -3.96 10.74
N GLU A 130 1.71 -4.89 11.36
CA GLU A 130 1.68 -6.29 11.00
C GLU A 130 0.53 -6.53 10.01
N VAL A 131 0.77 -7.37 9.01
CA VAL A 131 -0.29 -7.82 8.08
C VAL A 131 -1.18 -8.80 8.82
N SER A 132 -2.46 -8.47 8.99
CA SER A 132 -3.42 -9.37 9.65
C SER A 132 -4.24 -10.17 8.65
N LYS A 133 -4.44 -9.62 7.45
CA LYS A 133 -5.13 -10.31 6.36
C LYS A 133 -4.67 -9.79 5.00
N SER A 134 -4.60 -10.69 4.04
CA SER A 134 -4.32 -10.39 2.64
C SER A 134 -5.30 -11.11 1.74
N ASP A 135 -5.63 -10.49 0.60
CA ASP A 135 -6.48 -11.08 -0.42
C ASP A 135 -5.79 -11.08 -1.78
N ILE A 136 -6.17 -12.07 -2.60
CA ILE A 136 -5.68 -12.24 -3.97
C ILE A 136 -6.80 -11.85 -4.94
N ILE A 137 -6.58 -10.82 -5.73
CA ILE A 137 -7.53 -10.27 -6.69
C ILE A 137 -7.05 -10.61 -8.10
N SER A 138 -7.90 -11.27 -8.88
CA SER A 138 -7.54 -11.67 -10.24
C SER A 138 -7.79 -10.54 -11.24
N LEU A 139 -6.78 -10.21 -12.04
CA LEU A 139 -6.88 -9.22 -13.11
C LEU A 139 -7.47 -9.87 -14.38
N ARG A 140 -8.76 -10.23 -14.33
CA ARG A 140 -9.43 -10.97 -15.43
C ARG A 140 -10.03 -10.03 -16.46
N ASN A 141 -9.67 -10.24 -17.72
CA ASN A 141 -10.50 -9.81 -18.85
C ASN A 141 -11.51 -10.91 -19.23
N SER A 142 -12.80 -10.58 -19.14
CA SER A 142 -13.90 -11.49 -19.45
C SER A 142 -14.03 -11.72 -20.96
N SER A 143 -13.46 -12.82 -21.46
CA SER A 143 -14.06 -13.69 -22.51
C SER A 143 -13.11 -14.76 -23.05
N VAL A 144 -11.79 -14.53 -23.04
CA VAL A 144 -10.83 -15.42 -23.75
C VAL A 144 -10.01 -16.34 -22.83
N LEU A 145 -9.86 -16.01 -21.54
CA LEU A 145 -8.92 -16.70 -20.63
C LEU A 145 -9.56 -17.66 -19.61
N SER A 146 -10.88 -17.86 -19.69
CA SER A 146 -11.65 -18.65 -18.71
C SER A 146 -11.19 -20.11 -18.61
N ASN A 147 -10.69 -20.69 -19.70
CA ASN A 147 -10.24 -22.08 -19.73
C ASN A 147 -8.87 -22.28 -19.04
N ILE A 148 -7.93 -21.35 -19.19
CA ILE A 148 -6.59 -21.45 -18.56
C ILE A 148 -6.64 -21.02 -17.10
N ALA A 149 -7.35 -19.93 -16.78
CA ALA A 149 -7.45 -19.38 -15.43
C ALA A 149 -8.16 -20.31 -14.41
N ASN A 150 -8.94 -21.27 -14.91
CA ASN A 150 -9.61 -22.31 -14.12
C ASN A 150 -8.99 -23.70 -14.33
N SER A 151 -7.82 -23.79 -14.96
CA SER A 151 -7.12 -25.05 -15.13
C SER A 151 -6.73 -25.65 -13.77
N ARG A 152 -6.54 -26.98 -13.74
CA ARG A 152 -6.12 -27.71 -12.55
C ARG A 152 -4.79 -27.17 -12.02
N ASP A 153 -3.87 -26.87 -12.92
CA ASP A 153 -2.52 -26.42 -12.58
C ASP A 153 -2.53 -24.99 -12.03
N GLU A 154 -3.31 -24.08 -12.64
CA GLU A 154 -3.48 -22.72 -12.12
C GLU A 154 -4.05 -22.72 -10.69
N ASN A 155 -5.08 -23.53 -10.44
CA ASN A 155 -5.68 -23.66 -9.12
C ASN A 155 -4.72 -24.31 -8.11
N ARG A 156 -3.81 -25.18 -8.57
CA ARG A 156 -2.74 -25.73 -7.74
C ARG A 156 -1.75 -24.64 -7.32
N TYR A 157 -1.32 -23.78 -8.24
CA TYR A 157 -0.42 -22.66 -7.92
C TYR A 157 -1.06 -21.65 -6.97
N LYS A 158 -2.34 -21.31 -7.15
CA LYS A 158 -3.10 -20.48 -6.20
C LYS A 158 -3.07 -21.05 -4.79
N ARG A 159 -3.36 -22.34 -4.66
CA ARG A 159 -3.35 -23.02 -3.34
C ARG A 159 -1.96 -23.01 -2.72
N LEU A 160 -0.91 -23.25 -3.50
CA LEU A 160 0.47 -23.18 -3.02
C LEU A 160 0.83 -21.76 -2.55
N LEU A 161 0.42 -20.72 -3.27
CA LEU A 161 0.62 -19.34 -2.81
C LEU A 161 -0.14 -19.06 -1.51
N CYS A 162 -1.38 -19.52 -1.39
CA CYS A 162 -2.16 -19.37 -0.15
C CYS A 162 -1.61 -20.16 1.05
N MET A 163 -0.72 -21.14 0.83
CA MET A 163 -0.02 -21.80 1.94
C MET A 163 1.06 -20.92 2.56
N VAL A 164 1.56 -19.92 1.83
CA VAL A 164 2.44 -18.91 2.40
C VAL A 164 1.58 -18.00 3.26
N ASP A 165 1.76 -18.12 4.57
CA ASP A 165 1.03 -17.32 5.52
C ASP A 165 1.63 -15.92 5.60
N LEU A 166 1.09 -15.01 4.78
CA LEU A 166 1.50 -13.61 4.75
C LEU A 166 1.12 -12.85 6.02
N THR A 167 0.43 -13.48 6.98
CA THR A 167 0.10 -12.89 8.28
C THR A 167 1.16 -13.17 9.34
N LYS A 168 2.10 -14.09 9.06
CA LYS A 168 3.20 -14.43 9.96
C LYS A 168 4.46 -13.71 9.55
N ASP A 169 5.00 -12.90 10.46
CA ASP A 169 6.31 -12.26 10.33
C ASP A 169 6.41 -11.20 9.20
N PHE A 170 5.27 -10.75 8.65
CA PHE A 170 5.23 -9.66 7.67
C PHE A 170 4.86 -8.34 8.34
N PHE A 171 5.86 -7.47 8.44
CA PHE A 171 5.74 -6.12 8.98
C PHE A 171 6.06 -5.06 7.93
N PHE A 172 5.37 -3.93 8.00
CA PHE A 172 5.60 -2.82 7.10
C PHE A 172 5.34 -1.48 7.78
N SER A 173 5.96 -0.43 7.25
CA SER A 173 5.68 0.96 7.62
C SER A 173 5.49 1.77 6.34
N TYR A 174 4.56 2.72 6.39
CA TYR A 174 4.29 3.60 5.25
C TYR A 174 5.33 4.70 5.07
N SER A 175 6.07 5.03 6.13
CA SER A 175 7.03 6.14 6.15
C SER A 175 8.46 5.67 6.37
N PHE A 176 8.68 4.35 6.55
CA PHE A 176 9.97 3.79 6.88
C PHE A 176 10.22 2.47 6.15
N ASN A 177 11.41 2.32 5.56
CA ASN A 177 11.79 1.07 4.90
C ASN A 177 12.34 0.07 5.92
N ILE A 178 11.47 -0.83 6.40
CA ILE A 178 11.81 -1.83 7.42
C ILE A 178 12.80 -2.88 6.90
N ARG A 179 12.87 -3.15 5.59
CA ARG A 179 13.77 -4.19 5.03
C ARG A 179 15.26 -3.92 5.32
N GLY A 180 15.63 -2.65 5.50
CA GLY A 180 17.02 -2.28 5.76
C GLY A 180 17.53 -2.64 7.17
N ILE A 181 16.65 -2.89 8.14
CA ILE A 181 17.04 -3.22 9.52
C ILE A 181 17.29 -4.72 9.67
N ILE A 182 16.36 -5.56 9.20
CA ILE A 182 16.44 -7.03 9.37
C ILE A 182 17.66 -7.62 8.63
N CYS A 183 18.07 -7.04 7.49
CA CYS A 183 19.23 -7.52 6.75
C CYS A 183 20.59 -6.99 7.27
N ARG A 184 20.63 -6.13 8.30
CA ARG A 184 21.88 -5.61 8.88
C ARG A 184 22.38 -6.41 10.09
N GLU A 185 21.60 -7.34 10.62
CA GLU A 185 22.04 -8.19 11.75
C GLU A 185 23.04 -9.29 11.33
N ASP A 186 23.26 -9.52 10.03
CA ASP A 186 24.17 -10.58 9.54
C ASP A 186 25.57 -10.07 9.12
N GLU A 187 25.82 -8.76 9.18
CA GLU A 187 27.13 -8.16 8.88
C GLU A 187 27.55 -7.16 9.95
N THR A 188 27.86 -7.64 11.15
CA THR A 188 29.01 -7.21 11.98
C THR A 188 28.95 -7.96 13.29
N GLY A 189 29.85 -8.94 13.47
CA GLY A 189 30.27 -9.32 14.80
C GLY A 189 31.02 -8.16 15.43
N GLU A 190 30.48 -7.63 16.52
CA GLU A 190 31.16 -7.14 17.74
C GLU A 190 30.16 -6.30 18.55
N ASP A 191 29.84 -6.82 19.74
CA ASP A 191 29.14 -6.27 20.90
C ASP A 191 28.62 -4.82 20.86
N GLU A 192 27.30 -4.64 20.96
CA GLU A 192 26.69 -3.73 21.94
C GLU A 192 25.23 -4.15 22.25
N GLU A 193 25.00 -4.41 23.54
CA GLU A 193 23.74 -4.83 24.15
C GLU A 193 22.72 -3.67 24.16
N LEU A 194 21.82 -3.60 23.17
CA LEU A 194 20.59 -2.80 23.26
C LEU A 194 19.39 -3.71 23.52
N GLY A 195 19.17 -3.96 24.81
CA GLY A 195 18.08 -4.75 25.34
C GLY A 195 16.70 -4.29 24.83
N TRP A 196 16.00 -5.21 24.19
CA TRP A 196 14.58 -5.10 23.91
C TRP A 196 13.83 -5.08 25.25
N THR A 197 13.30 -3.93 25.66
CA THR A 197 12.35 -3.90 26.78
C THR A 197 10.94 -4.03 26.24
N CYS A 198 10.46 -5.28 26.12
CA CYS A 198 9.03 -5.56 26.04
C CYS A 198 8.39 -5.26 27.40
N SER A 199 7.82 -4.07 27.58
CA SER A 199 6.94 -3.78 28.70
C SER A 199 5.57 -4.42 28.48
N ASN A 200 5.46 -5.71 28.84
CA ASN A 200 4.17 -6.36 29.06
C ASN A 200 3.58 -5.86 30.38
N SER A 201 2.65 -4.90 30.33
CA SER A 201 1.75 -4.60 31.45
C SER A 201 0.48 -5.44 31.34
N LEU A 202 0.46 -6.56 32.07
CA LEU A 202 -0.77 -7.29 32.41
C LEU A 202 -1.63 -6.44 33.35
N PRO A 203 -2.96 -6.37 33.18
CA PRO A 203 -3.84 -5.75 34.17
C PRO A 203 -4.05 -6.72 35.34
N SER A 204 -3.62 -6.35 36.54
CA SER A 204 -3.98 -7.05 37.77
C SER A 204 -5.40 -6.68 38.17
N SER A 205 -6.29 -7.67 38.16
CA SER A 205 -7.61 -7.65 38.75
C SER A 205 -7.56 -7.43 40.26
N SER A 206 -8.38 -6.51 40.77
CA SER A 206 -9.09 -6.60 42.06
C SER A 206 -10.27 -5.64 42.03
#